data_AF-R1HSY5-F1
#
_entry.id   AF-R1HSY5-F1
#
_cell.length_a   1.000
_cell.length_b   1.000
_cell.length_c   1.000
_cell.angle_alpha   90.00
_cell.angle_beta   90.00
_cell.angle_gamma   90.00
#
_symmetry.space_group_name_H-M   'P 1'
#
loop_
_entity.id
_entity.type
_entity.pdbx_description
1 polymer ?
#
loop_
_entity_poly.entity_id
_entity_poly.type
_entity_poly.pdbx_seq_one_letter_code
_entity_poly.pdbx_strand_id
1 'polypeptide(L)'
;MHEPALRAAAFGSDPLPAPAVVRGAARPRERLLAAIVLGAQGRYAAAATLLDALRLERDPVTASLAASTLASHRRQLGGHALARALDGEAFAKVALLGAGPDPTGPGAGRAATGEAFVKVAPLGTASAPAGLGTSRAPIGEAFTE
;
A
#
# COMPACT_ATOMS: atom_id res chain seq x y z
N MET A 1 -17.50 8.46 8.98
CA MET A 1 -17.56 9.67 8.14
C MET A 1 -18.21 9.29 6.81
N HIS A 2 -19.09 10.11 6.23
CA HIS A 2 -19.74 9.80 4.96
C HIS A 2 -18.88 10.19 3.75
N GLU A 3 -19.06 9.51 2.62
CA GLU A 3 -18.26 9.67 1.39
C GLU A 3 -17.99 11.13 0.93
N PRO A 4 -18.96 12.07 0.92
CA PRO A 4 -18.72 13.43 0.46
C PRO A 4 -17.67 14.18 1.31
N ALA A 5 -17.72 14.01 2.63
CA ALA A 5 -16.75 14.61 3.54
C ALA A 5 -15.37 13.99 3.38
N LEU A 6 -15.29 12.67 3.15
CA LEU A 6 -14.02 12.00 2.84
C LEU A 6 -13.43 12.50 1.51
N ARG A 7 -14.27 12.76 0.51
CA ARG A 7 -13.83 13.29 -0.77
C ARG A 7 -13.29 14.71 -0.63
N ALA A 8 -13.96 15.57 0.13
CA ALA A 8 -13.51 16.92 0.41
C ALA A 8 -12.18 16.91 1.18
N ALA A 9 -12.02 16.04 2.18
CA ALA A 9 -10.74 15.89 2.89
C ALA A 9 -9.61 15.32 2.02
N ALA A 10 -9.92 14.44 1.05
CA ALA A 10 -8.92 13.80 0.20
C ALA A 10 -8.36 14.72 -0.88
N PHE A 11 -9.18 15.63 -1.42
CA PHE A 11 -8.84 16.42 -2.61
C PHE A 11 -9.11 17.92 -2.49
N GLY A 12 -9.84 18.34 -1.47
CA GLY A 12 -10.21 19.73 -1.23
C GLY A 12 -9.28 20.43 -0.23
N SER A 13 -9.67 21.64 0.13
CA SER A 13 -8.91 22.52 1.03
C SER A 13 -9.25 22.33 2.51
N ASP A 14 -10.13 21.37 2.82
CA ASP A 14 -10.59 21.15 4.19
C ASP A 14 -9.45 20.61 5.06
N PRO A 15 -9.37 21.04 6.33
CA PRO A 15 -8.42 20.47 7.27
C PRO A 15 -8.55 18.94 7.35
N LEU A 16 -7.41 18.27 7.32
CA LEU A 16 -7.37 16.81 7.36
C LEU A 16 -7.94 16.30 8.69
N PRO A 17 -8.94 15.40 8.66
CA PRO A 17 -9.63 14.93 9.86
C PRO A 17 -8.74 14.02 10.71
N ALA A 18 -9.06 13.91 12.00
CA ALA A 18 -8.33 13.02 12.90
C ALA A 18 -8.35 11.55 12.39
N PRO A 19 -7.24 10.80 12.45
CA PRO A 19 -7.14 9.45 11.87
C PRO A 19 -8.21 8.45 12.36
N ALA A 20 -8.67 8.58 13.60
CA ALA A 20 -9.72 7.72 14.16
C ALA A 20 -11.06 7.86 13.42
N VAL A 21 -11.39 9.06 12.94
CA VAL A 21 -12.62 9.37 12.20
C VAL A 21 -12.64 8.70 10.83
N VAL A 22 -11.45 8.42 10.29
CA VAL A 22 -11.23 7.84 8.96
C VAL A 22 -11.35 6.30 8.96
N ARG A 23 -11.30 5.66 10.15
CA ARG A 23 -11.39 4.19 10.29
C ARG A 23 -12.79 3.60 10.07
N GLY A 24 -13.83 4.43 10.05
CA GLY A 24 -15.23 3.98 9.88
C GLY A 24 -15.71 3.81 8.43
N ALA A 25 -14.80 3.81 7.46
CA ALA A 25 -15.15 3.65 6.04
C ALA A 25 -15.57 2.20 5.74
N ALA A 26 -16.85 2.00 5.41
CA ALA A 26 -17.40 0.66 5.16
C ALA A 26 -17.35 0.27 3.69
N ARG A 27 -17.53 1.25 2.79
CA ARG A 27 -17.61 1.00 1.34
C ARG A 27 -16.23 1.03 0.69
N PRO A 28 -16.00 0.30 -0.41
CA PRO A 28 -14.72 0.33 -1.11
C PRO A 28 -14.27 1.75 -1.48
N ARG A 29 -15.21 2.60 -1.95
CA ARG A 29 -14.92 3.98 -2.31
C ARG A 29 -14.53 4.85 -1.11
N GLU A 30 -15.24 4.70 0.01
CA GLU A 30 -14.90 5.40 1.25
C GLU A 30 -13.53 4.97 1.77
N ARG A 31 -13.21 3.67 1.72
CA ARG A 31 -11.90 3.14 2.13
C ARG A 31 -10.76 3.69 1.26
N LEU A 32 -11.00 3.85 -0.04
CA LEU A 32 -10.04 4.47 -0.96
C LEU A 32 -9.77 5.93 -0.56
N LEU A 33 -10.84 6.73 -0.37
CA LEU A 33 -10.72 8.12 0.05
C LEU A 33 -10.04 8.26 1.42
N ALA A 34 -10.40 7.39 2.36
CA ALA A 34 -9.77 7.27 3.67
C ALA A 34 -8.27 7.01 3.56
N ALA A 35 -7.85 6.11 2.68
CA ALA A 35 -6.44 5.83 2.45
C ALA A 35 -5.68 7.01 1.85
N ILE A 36 -6.30 7.78 0.95
CA ILE A 36 -5.71 9.00 0.37
C ILE A 36 -5.51 10.05 1.48
N VAL A 37 -6.52 10.27 2.32
CA VAL A 37 -6.43 11.18 3.48
C VAL A 37 -5.30 10.75 4.42
N LEU A 38 -5.20 9.47 4.77
CA LEU A 38 -4.12 8.96 5.62
C LEU A 38 -2.74 9.14 4.97
N GLY A 39 -2.63 8.94 3.65
CA GLY A 39 -1.42 9.21 2.89
C GLY A 39 -1.00 10.68 2.92
N ALA A 40 -1.95 11.60 2.73
CA ALA A 40 -1.72 13.04 2.84
C ALA A 40 -1.27 13.48 4.26
N GLN A 41 -1.67 12.74 5.29
CA GLN A 41 -1.21 12.92 6.68
C GLN A 41 0.14 12.24 6.98
N GLY A 42 0.81 11.63 5.99
CA GLY A 42 2.04 10.87 6.18
C GLY A 42 1.88 9.51 6.88
N ARG A 43 0.63 9.04 7.06
CA ARG A 43 0.32 7.76 7.71
C ARG A 43 0.32 6.60 6.71
N TYR A 44 1.44 6.45 6.00
CA TYR A 44 1.56 5.52 4.88
C TYR A 44 1.30 4.05 5.24
N ALA A 45 1.68 3.59 6.43
CA ALA A 45 1.41 2.22 6.86
C ALA A 45 -0.09 1.93 6.99
N ALA A 46 -0.85 2.85 7.61
CA ALA A 46 -2.30 2.72 7.75
C ALA A 46 -3.01 2.83 6.39
N ALA A 47 -2.54 3.75 5.53
CA ALA A 47 -3.03 3.85 4.16
C ALA A 47 -2.78 2.56 3.36
N ALA A 48 -1.58 1.98 3.47
CA ALA A 48 -1.22 0.75 2.77
C ALA A 48 -2.14 -0.42 3.17
N THR A 49 -2.47 -0.59 4.46
CA THR A 49 -3.41 -1.63 4.92
C THR A 49 -4.77 -1.56 4.21
N LEU A 50 -5.32 -0.35 4.02
CA LEU A 50 -6.57 -0.17 3.30
C LEU A 50 -6.40 -0.44 1.80
N LEU A 51 -5.32 0.05 1.20
CA LEU A 51 -5.07 -0.08 -0.23
C LEU A 51 -4.79 -1.52 -0.64
N ASP A 52 -4.05 -2.29 0.16
CA ASP A 52 -3.74 -3.70 -0.14
C ASP A 52 -5.02 -4.56 -0.14
N ALA A 53 -5.97 -4.29 0.76
CA ALA A 53 -7.28 -4.94 0.70
C ALA A 53 -8.08 -4.54 -0.55
N LEU A 54 -8.07 -3.24 -0.90
CA LEU A 54 -8.80 -2.73 -2.07
C LEU A 54 -8.22 -3.20 -3.41
N ARG A 55 -6.92 -3.47 -3.48
CA ARG A 55 -6.28 -4.04 -4.67
C ARG A 55 -6.82 -5.42 -5.03
N LEU A 56 -7.36 -6.16 -4.06
CA LEU A 56 -7.93 -7.49 -4.27
C LEU A 56 -9.44 -7.49 -4.53
N GLU A 57 -10.08 -6.30 -4.53
CA GLU A 57 -11.51 -6.17 -4.82
C GLU A 57 -11.84 -6.55 -6.27
N ARG A 58 -13.09 -7.01 -6.48
CA ARG A 58 -13.56 -7.47 -7.79
C ARG A 58 -13.75 -6.33 -8.79
N ASP A 59 -14.04 -5.13 -8.30
CA ASP A 59 -14.20 -3.95 -9.16
C ASP A 59 -12.81 -3.53 -9.72
N PRO A 60 -12.58 -3.71 -11.02
CA PRO A 60 -11.29 -3.41 -11.64
C PRO A 60 -10.88 -1.94 -11.48
N VAL A 61 -11.85 -1.01 -11.47
CA VAL A 61 -11.56 0.42 -11.35
C VAL A 61 -11.08 0.75 -9.94
N THR A 62 -11.81 0.32 -8.90
CA THR A 62 -11.38 0.52 -7.51
C THR A 62 -10.01 -0.12 -7.24
N ALA A 63 -9.80 -1.35 -7.72
CA ALA A 63 -8.55 -2.04 -7.53
C ALA A 63 -7.37 -1.34 -8.26
N SER A 64 -7.60 -0.78 -9.46
CA SER A 64 -6.62 0.01 -10.20
C SER A 64 -6.27 1.33 -9.50
N LEU A 65 -7.28 2.04 -9.00
CA LEU A 65 -7.06 3.26 -8.22
C LEU A 65 -6.30 2.98 -6.92
N ALA A 66 -6.57 1.85 -6.27
CA ALA A 66 -5.85 1.44 -5.07
C ALA A 66 -4.35 1.16 -5.36
N ALA A 67 -4.06 0.40 -6.42
CA ALA A 67 -2.69 0.14 -6.86
C ALA A 67 -1.95 1.44 -7.23
N SER A 68 -2.60 2.33 -8.00
CA SER A 68 -2.04 3.64 -8.39
C SER A 68 -1.75 4.54 -7.18
N THR A 69 -2.66 4.57 -6.21
CA THR A 69 -2.48 5.35 -4.97
C THR A 69 -1.30 4.82 -4.17
N LEU A 70 -1.17 3.50 -4.03
CA LEU A 70 -0.05 2.87 -3.34
C LEU A 70 1.27 3.14 -4.06
N ALA A 71 1.29 3.12 -5.40
CA ALA A 71 2.47 3.46 -6.19
C ALA A 71 2.94 4.89 -5.90
N SER A 72 2.01 5.85 -5.83
CA SER A 72 2.31 7.24 -5.46
C SER A 72 2.88 7.37 -4.05
N HIS A 73 2.35 6.64 -3.08
CA HIS A 73 2.93 6.59 -1.73
C HIS A 73 4.35 6.02 -1.74
N ARG A 74 4.62 4.97 -2.54
CA ARG A 74 5.98 4.42 -2.68
C ARG A 74 6.95 5.44 -3.28
N ARG A 75 6.52 6.23 -4.27
CA ARG A 75 7.35 7.33 -4.82
C ARG A 75 7.66 8.38 -3.77
N GLN A 76 6.69 8.78 -2.95
CA GLN A 76 6.91 9.75 -1.86
C GLN A 76 7.93 9.26 -0.82
N LEU A 77 8.03 7.94 -0.63
CA LEU A 77 9.02 7.30 0.24
C LEU A 77 10.34 6.93 -0.46
N GLY A 78 10.53 7.32 -1.73
CA GLY A 78 11.72 7.00 -2.53
C GLY A 78 11.75 5.59 -3.16
N GLY A 79 10.72 4.78 -2.94
CA GLY A 79 10.57 3.40 -3.43
C GLY A 79 10.16 3.29 -4.90
N HIS A 80 10.85 3.97 -5.81
CA HIS A 80 10.48 4.05 -7.24
C HIS A 80 10.38 2.69 -7.93
N ALA A 81 11.28 1.75 -7.63
CA ALA A 81 11.24 0.42 -8.24
C ALA A 81 9.95 -0.34 -7.89
N LEU A 82 9.52 -0.29 -6.63
CA LEU A 82 8.26 -0.88 -6.18
C LEU A 82 7.05 -0.17 -6.77
N ALA A 83 7.12 1.16 -6.93
CA ALA A 83 6.05 1.95 -7.54
C ALA A 83 5.79 1.52 -9.00
N ARG A 84 6.83 1.23 -9.79
CA ARG A 84 6.68 0.80 -11.19
C ARG A 84 5.88 -0.49 -11.33
N ALA A 85 6.12 -1.47 -10.46
CA ALA A 85 5.37 -2.73 -10.47
C ALA A 85 3.88 -2.49 -10.17
N LEU A 86 3.58 -1.60 -9.22
CA LEU A 86 2.23 -1.20 -8.87
C LEU A 86 1.53 -0.43 -10.00
N ASP A 87 2.25 0.45 -10.71
CA ASP A 87 1.71 1.16 -11.88
C ASP A 87 1.32 0.17 -13.00
N GLY A 88 2.16 -0.85 -13.25
CA GLY A 88 1.85 -1.91 -14.21
C GLY A 88 0.63 -2.75 -13.81
N GLU A 89 0.52 -3.11 -12.52
CA GLU A 89 -0.67 -3.77 -11.97
C GLU A 89 -1.93 -2.91 -12.12
N ALA A 90 -1.84 -1.61 -11.81
CA ALA A 90 -2.96 -0.69 -11.94
C ALA A 90 -3.46 -0.62 -13.39
N PHE A 91 -2.55 -0.54 -14.36
CA PHE A 91 -2.89 -0.56 -15.78
C PHE A 91 -3.56 -1.88 -16.18
N ALA A 92 -2.97 -3.02 -15.80
CA ALA A 92 -3.50 -4.35 -16.14
C ALA A 92 -4.93 -4.57 -15.66
N LYS A 93 -5.30 -4.03 -14.49
CA LYS A 93 -6.65 -4.15 -13.92
C LYS A 93 -7.74 -3.50 -14.79
N VAL A 94 -7.43 -2.42 -15.51
CA VAL A 94 -8.43 -1.68 -16.32
C VAL A 94 -8.24 -1.85 -17.83
N ALA A 95 -7.14 -2.47 -18.28
CA ALA A 95 -6.82 -2.63 -19.70
C ALA A 95 -7.95 -3.31 -20.51
N LEU A 96 -8.68 -4.25 -19.91
CA LEU A 96 -9.77 -4.97 -20.56
C LEU A 96 -11.10 -4.19 -20.59
N LEU A 97 -11.24 -3.11 -19.81
CA LEU A 97 -12.46 -2.28 -19.82
C LEU A 97 -12.52 -1.34 -21.02
N GLY A 98 -11.37 -0.97 -21.59
CA GLY A 98 -11.25 -0.10 -22.75
C GLY A 98 -11.07 -0.84 -24.08
N ALA A 99 -10.96 -2.17 -24.05
CA ALA A 99 -10.83 -3.00 -25.25
C ALA A 99 -12.21 -3.18 -25.91
N GLY A 100 -12.74 -2.11 -26.50
CA GLY A 100 -13.62 -2.27 -27.65
C GLY A 100 -12.84 -2.94 -28.80
N PRO A 101 -13.49 -3.68 -29.71
CA PRO A 101 -12.78 -4.23 -30.86
C PRO A 101 -12.11 -3.10 -31.62
N ASP A 102 -10.77 -3.10 -31.64
CA ASP A 102 -9.98 -2.16 -32.41
C ASP A 102 -10.25 -2.46 -33.91
N PRO A 103 -10.88 -1.54 -34.67
CA PRO A 103 -11.15 -1.79 -36.09
C PRO A 103 -9.88 -1.70 -36.96
N THR A 104 -8.73 -1.34 -36.38
CA THR A 104 -7.49 -1.05 -37.13
C THR A 104 -6.25 -1.76 -36.61
N GLY A 105 -6.36 -2.57 -35.55
CA GLY A 105 -5.26 -3.38 -35.05
C GLY A 105 -5.13 -4.68 -35.86
N PRO A 106 -3.92 -5.11 -36.27
CA PRO A 106 -3.77 -6.44 -36.84
C PRO A 106 -4.19 -7.46 -35.78
N GLY A 107 -5.32 -8.12 -36.03
CA GLY A 107 -5.91 -9.10 -35.14
C GLY A 107 -4.91 -10.18 -34.79
N ALA A 108 -4.51 -10.22 -33.52
CA ALA A 108 -3.84 -11.36 -32.92
C ALA A 108 -4.43 -11.54 -31.53
N GLY A 109 -5.27 -12.57 -31.40
CA GLY A 109 -6.02 -12.83 -30.18
C GLY A 109 -5.13 -13.05 -28.97
N ARG A 110 -5.69 -12.74 -27.80
CA ARG A 110 -5.39 -13.49 -26.58
C ARG A 110 -6.65 -13.56 -25.73
N ALA A 111 -7.30 -14.71 -25.79
CA ALA A 111 -7.92 -15.26 -24.60
C ALA A 111 -6.82 -15.38 -23.53
N ALA A 112 -7.02 -14.73 -22.40
CA ALA A 112 -6.29 -15.00 -21.18
C ALA A 112 -7.31 -15.15 -20.04
N THR A 113 -8.01 -16.27 -20.05
CA THR A 113 -8.32 -16.96 -18.80
C THR A 113 -6.99 -17.34 -18.15
N GLY A 114 -6.81 -17.03 -16.86
CA GLY A 114 -5.71 -17.57 -16.08
C GLY A 114 -4.99 -16.55 -15.21
N GLU A 115 -5.40 -16.53 -13.94
CA GLU A 115 -4.56 -16.36 -12.75
C GLU A 115 -3.08 -15.99 -12.99
N ALA A 116 -2.72 -14.76 -12.64
CA ALA A 116 -1.32 -14.41 -12.36
C ALA A 116 -1.25 -13.95 -10.91
N PHE A 117 -1.06 -14.92 -10.02
CA PHE A 117 -0.60 -14.67 -8.66
C PHE A 117 0.72 -13.90 -8.73
N VAL A 118 0.73 -12.66 -8.25
CA VAL A 118 1.98 -11.99 -7.89
C VAL A 118 2.45 -12.61 -6.58
N LYS A 119 3.42 -13.54 -6.66
CA LYS A 119 4.18 -13.98 -5.49
C LYS A 119 5.16 -12.87 -5.10
N VAL A 120 4.75 -12.02 -4.17
CA VAL A 120 5.69 -11.15 -3.45
C VAL A 120 6.41 -12.01 -2.41
N ALA A 121 7.69 -12.29 -2.63
CA ALA A 121 8.53 -12.91 -1.62
C ALA A 121 8.75 -11.92 -0.45
N PRO A 122 8.66 -12.35 0.82
CA PRO A 122 9.08 -11.49 1.93
C PRO A 122 10.59 -11.28 1.84
N LEU A 123 11.01 -10.02 1.78
CA LEU A 123 12.39 -9.64 2.00
C LEU A 123 12.73 -10.04 3.45
N GLY A 124 13.70 -10.95 3.58
CA GLY A 124 14.06 -11.59 4.84
C GLY A 124 14.36 -10.59 5.96
N THR A 125 13.89 -10.94 7.15
CA THR A 125 14.29 -10.33 8.41
C THR A 125 15.74 -10.71 8.71
N ALA A 126 16.63 -9.72 8.69
CA ALA A 126 17.91 -9.74 9.39
C ALA A 126 18.00 -8.37 10.10
N SER A 127 18.38 -8.24 11.36
CA SER A 127 19.05 -9.11 12.30
C SER A 127 18.79 -8.53 13.71
N ALA A 128 18.58 -9.39 14.70
CA ALA A 128 18.60 -9.00 16.11
C ALA A 128 20.05 -8.76 16.55
N PRO A 129 20.39 -7.70 17.33
CA PRO A 129 21.64 -7.70 18.05
C PRO A 129 21.53 -8.67 19.22
N ALA A 130 22.29 -9.76 19.12
CA ALA A 130 22.55 -10.69 20.20
C ALA A 130 23.09 -9.94 21.42
N GLY A 131 22.45 -10.18 22.57
CA GLY A 131 22.99 -9.78 23.87
C GLY A 131 24.31 -10.51 24.12
N LEU A 132 25.39 -9.75 24.22
CA LEU A 132 26.66 -10.25 24.71
C LEU A 132 26.74 -9.91 26.20
N GLY A 133 26.38 -10.88 27.02
CA GLY A 133 26.69 -10.87 28.45
C GLY A 133 28.18 -11.00 28.65
N THR A 134 28.82 -9.94 29.14
CA THR A 134 30.17 -10.02 29.70
C THR A 134 30.05 -10.31 31.20
N SER A 135 29.99 -11.60 31.53
CA SER A 135 30.21 -12.05 32.90
C SER A 135 31.68 -12.41 33.07
N ARG A 136 32.33 -11.64 33.96
CA ARG A 136 33.26 -12.10 34.99
C ARG A 136 34.73 -12.33 34.62
N ALA A 137 35.57 -11.54 35.30
CA ALA A 137 36.94 -11.84 35.69
C ALA A 137 37.14 -11.28 37.14
N PRO A 138 38.14 -11.72 37.92
CA PRO A 138 37.90 -12.36 39.22
C PRO A 138 38.35 -11.59 40.48
N ILE A 139 37.64 -11.86 41.58
CA ILE A 139 38.02 -12.16 42.98
C ILE A 139 39.44 -11.79 43.48
N GLY A 140 39.49 -11.09 44.63
CA GLY A 140 40.61 -10.99 45.61
C GLY A 140 41.28 -9.61 45.60
N GLU A 141 41.44 -8.83 46.68
CA GLU A 141 41.67 -9.14 48.10
C GLU A 141 41.30 -7.97 49.05
N ALA A 142 41.06 -8.34 50.32
CA ALA A 142 41.34 -7.68 51.61
C ALA A 142 40.75 -6.26 51.88
N PHE A 143 39.84 -6.02 52.82
CA PHE A 143 39.79 -6.23 54.29
C PHE A 143 40.90 -5.49 55.09
N THR A 144 40.47 -4.87 56.21
CA THR A 144 41.15 -4.00 57.20
C THR A 144 41.47 -2.56 56.74
N GLU A 145 41.15 -1.48 57.45
CA GLU A 145 40.66 -1.23 58.82
C GLU A 145 39.87 0.10 58.83
#